data_AF-A0A524DCR1-F1
#
_entry.id   AF-A0A524DCR1-F1
#
_cell.length_a   1.000
_cell.length_b   1.000
_cell.length_c   1.000
_cell.angle_alpha   90.00
_cell.angle_beta   90.00
_cell.angle_gamma   90.00
#
_symmetry.space_group_name_H-M   'P 1'
#
loop_
_entity.id
_entity.type
_entity.pdbx_description
1 polymer ?
#
loop_
_entity_poly.entity_id
_entity_poly.type
_entity_poly.pdbx_seq_one_letter_code
_entity_poly.pdbx_strand_id
1 'polypeptide(L)'
;MNNNSDKREIRIAIAGLGNCASSLIQGIEYYKNIKEEDMYIKGLMNPSIGGYLPCHIKVVAAFDVAITKINKDIAKAIYAEPNCCQSIIKPEDMPKTGAICYPGPISDGCYENDNLS
;
A
#
# COMPACT_ATOMS: atom_id res chain seq x y z
N MET A 1 -1.60 -7.24 34.35
CA MET A 1 -2.50 -7.03 33.19
C MET A 1 -1.66 -7.21 31.94
N ASN A 2 -1.79 -8.35 31.26
CA ASN A 2 -1.12 -8.56 29.97
C ASN A 2 -2.03 -7.99 28.88
N ASN A 3 -1.70 -6.79 28.38
CA ASN A 3 -2.39 -6.19 27.24
C ASN A 3 -1.99 -6.96 25.98
N ASN A 4 -2.71 -8.02 25.67
CA ASN A 4 -2.54 -8.79 24.44
C ASN A 4 -3.12 -8.07 23.20
N SER A 5 -3.38 -6.76 23.30
CA SER A 5 -3.75 -5.88 22.19
C SER A 5 -2.57 -5.56 21.26
N ASP A 6 -1.33 -5.91 21.67
CA ASP A 6 -0.06 -5.58 20.99
C ASP A 6 0.35 -6.49 19.82
N LYS A 7 -0.53 -7.34 19.27
CA LYS A 7 -0.07 -8.35 18.28
C LYS A 7 -0.99 -8.67 17.11
N ARG A 8 -1.83 -7.74 16.70
CA ARG A 8 -2.56 -7.87 15.42
C ARG A 8 -1.82 -7.07 14.35
N GLU A 9 -0.80 -7.68 13.76
CA GLU A 9 -0.09 -7.13 12.59
C GLU A 9 -0.37 -8.05 11.39
N ILE A 10 -0.94 -7.49 10.32
CA ILE A 10 -1.11 -8.18 9.04
C ILE A 10 0.00 -7.70 8.11
N ARG A 11 0.96 -8.58 7.82
CA ARG A 11 2.02 -8.31 6.84
C ARG A 11 1.52 -8.70 5.47
N ILE A 12 1.50 -7.74 4.55
CA ILE A 12 1.11 -7.98 3.15
C ILE A 12 2.27 -7.73 2.21
N ALA A 13 2.36 -8.58 1.18
CA ALA A 13 3.15 -8.33 -0.01
C ALA A 13 2.20 -8.06 -1.18
N ILE A 14 2.56 -7.11 -2.05
CA ILE A 14 1.73 -6.69 -3.17
C ILE A 14 2.33 -7.18 -4.47
N ALA A 15 1.56 -7.91 -5.29
CA ALA A 15 1.93 -8.23 -6.66
C ALA A 15 1.20 -7.27 -7.61
N GLY A 16 1.95 -6.44 -8.33
CA GLY A 16 1.45 -5.32 -9.13
C GLY A 16 1.20 -4.07 -8.29
N LEU A 17 2.09 -3.09 -8.35
CA LEU A 17 2.00 -1.83 -7.62
C LEU A 17 1.27 -0.76 -8.46
N GLY A 18 0.07 -1.09 -8.94
CA GLY A 18 -0.79 -0.23 -9.75
C GLY A 18 -1.61 0.79 -8.94
N ASN A 19 -2.56 1.47 -9.60
CA ASN A 19 -3.45 2.44 -8.96
C ASN A 19 -4.23 1.86 -7.76
N CYS A 20 -4.74 0.64 -7.85
CA CYS A 20 -5.45 0.01 -6.73
C CYS A 20 -4.56 -0.17 -5.50
N ALA A 21 -3.30 -0.58 -5.71
CA ALA A 21 -2.32 -0.68 -4.64
C ALA A 21 -1.96 0.70 -4.07
N SER A 22 -1.83 1.71 -4.94
CA SER A 22 -1.61 3.11 -4.53
C SER A 22 -2.74 3.62 -3.62
N SER A 23 -4.00 3.45 -4.01
CA SER A 23 -5.16 3.83 -3.18
C SER A 23 -5.18 3.09 -1.84
N LEU A 24 -4.88 1.79 -1.83
CA LEU A 24 -4.85 1.00 -0.60
C LEU A 24 -3.78 1.52 0.37
N ILE A 25 -2.56 1.75 -0.12
CA ILE A 25 -1.44 2.19 0.71
C ILE A 25 -1.69 3.59 1.27
N GLN A 26 -2.18 4.50 0.43
CA GLN A 26 -2.57 5.84 0.89
C GLN A 26 -3.72 5.78 1.90
N GLY A 27 -4.69 4.88 1.69
CA GLY A 27 -5.80 4.66 2.63
C GLY A 27 -5.33 4.13 3.99
N ILE A 28 -4.42 3.17 4.03
CA ILE A 28 -3.82 2.66 5.28
C ILE A 28 -3.20 3.80 6.09
N GLU A 29 -2.42 4.64 5.43
CA GLU A 29 -1.78 5.79 6.06
C GLU A 29 -2.79 6.85 6.50
N TYR A 30 -3.77 7.18 5.64
CA TYR A 30 -4.80 8.18 5.93
C TYR A 30 -5.64 7.79 7.15
N TYR A 31 -5.86 6.49 7.33
CA TYR A 31 -6.66 5.91 8.39
C TYR A 31 -5.83 5.36 9.56
N LYS A 32 -4.52 5.63 9.63
CA LYS A 32 -3.63 5.06 10.66
C LYS A 32 -3.98 5.48 12.10
N ASN A 33 -4.64 6.63 12.27
CA ASN A 33 -4.98 7.20 13.57
C ASN A 33 -6.42 6.89 14.01
N ILE A 34 -7.18 6.13 13.22
CA ILE A 34 -8.54 5.70 13.58
C ILE A 34 -8.47 4.81 14.83
N LYS A 35 -9.35 5.07 15.79
CA LYS A 35 -9.62 4.16 16.91
C LYS A 35 -10.89 3.35 16.67
N GLU A 36 -11.04 2.23 17.37
CA GLU A 36 -12.28 1.43 17.30
C GLU A 36 -13.54 2.26 17.63
N GLU A 37 -13.39 3.29 18.46
CA GLU A 37 -14.45 4.23 18.84
C GLU A 37 -14.89 5.15 17.69
N ASP A 38 -14.04 5.36 16.68
CA ASP A 38 -14.31 6.20 15.51
C ASP A 38 -15.06 5.43 14.40
N MET A 39 -15.81 4.37 14.75
CA MET A 39 -16.45 3.41 13.83
C MET A 39 -17.48 4.00 12.83
N TYR A 40 -17.75 5.31 12.85
CA TYR A 40 -18.64 5.99 11.90
C TYR A 40 -17.88 6.95 10.97
N ILE A 41 -16.81 6.49 10.33
CA ILE A 41 -16.04 7.28 9.36
C ILE A 41 -16.61 7.13 7.94
N LYS A 42 -16.82 8.26 7.27
CA LYS A 42 -17.17 8.32 5.84
C LYS A 42 -16.10 7.58 5.00
N GLY A 43 -16.51 6.57 4.24
CA GLY A 43 -15.67 5.87 3.25
C GLY A 43 -15.28 4.42 3.61
N LEU A 44 -15.48 3.98 4.86
CA LEU A 44 -15.35 2.56 5.22
C LEU A 44 -16.74 1.95 5.46
N MET A 45 -17.08 0.89 4.72
CA MET A 45 -18.31 0.13 4.97
C MET A 45 -18.23 -0.67 6.28
N ASN A 46 -17.02 -1.07 6.69
CA ASN A 46 -16.73 -1.73 7.97
C ASN A 46 -15.34 -1.26 8.46
N PRO A 47 -15.26 -0.43 9.52
CA PRO A 47 -14.00 0.10 10.08
C PRO A 47 -13.04 -0.98 10.58
N SER A 48 -13.62 -2.13 10.95
CA SER A 48 -12.93 -3.30 11.43
C SER A 48 -13.41 -4.51 10.62
N ILE A 49 -12.49 -5.18 9.94
CA ILE A 49 -12.77 -6.46 9.26
C ILE A 49 -12.21 -7.55 10.16
N GLY A 50 -13.10 -8.30 10.83
CA GLY A 50 -12.68 -9.38 11.74
C GLY A 50 -11.81 -8.92 12.93
N GLY A 51 -11.97 -7.67 13.39
CA GLY A 51 -11.15 -7.11 14.48
C GLY A 51 -9.85 -6.45 14.02
N TYR A 52 -9.60 -6.33 12.71
CA TYR A 52 -8.44 -5.63 12.17
C TYR A 52 -8.81 -4.25 11.65
N LEU A 53 -8.12 -3.25 12.18
CA LEU A 53 -8.14 -1.87 11.72
C LEU A 53 -7.12 -1.67 10.59
N PRO A 54 -7.27 -0.62 9.76
CA PRO A 54 -6.28 -0.26 8.74
C PRO A 54 -4.86 -0.11 9.30
N CYS A 55 -4.71 0.43 10.52
CA CYS A 55 -3.41 0.60 11.19
C CYS A 55 -2.68 -0.72 11.50
N HIS A 56 -3.38 -1.85 11.49
CA HIS A 56 -2.77 -3.17 11.66
C HIS A 56 -2.11 -3.71 10.37
N ILE A 57 -2.37 -3.10 9.22
CA ILE A 57 -1.84 -3.55 7.93
C ILE A 57 -0.47 -2.93 7.70
N LYS A 58 0.53 -3.78 7.46
CA LYS A 58 1.89 -3.37 7.14
C LYS A 58 2.32 -3.97 5.81
N VAL A 59 2.63 -3.09 4.86
CA VAL A 59 3.24 -3.51 3.60
C VAL A 59 4.71 -3.81 3.83
N VAL A 60 5.13 -5.03 3.51
CA VAL A 60 6.52 -5.49 3.74
C VAL A 60 7.31 -5.70 2.45
N ALA A 61 6.61 -5.84 1.31
CA ALA A 61 7.23 -5.95 0.00
C ALA A 61 6.20 -5.60 -1.09
N ALA A 62 6.69 -5.20 -2.26
CA ALA A 62 5.91 -5.15 -3.48
C ALA A 62 6.71 -5.77 -4.64
N PHE A 63 6.01 -6.21 -5.67
CA PHE A 63 6.59 -6.73 -6.90
C PHE A 63 5.91 -6.03 -8.09
N ASP A 64 6.70 -5.48 -8.99
CA ASP A 64 6.21 -4.83 -10.20
C ASP A 64 7.22 -5.05 -11.34
N VAL A 65 6.78 -4.84 -12.57
CA VAL A 65 7.63 -4.93 -13.77
C VAL A 65 8.07 -3.54 -14.24
N ALA A 66 7.37 -2.49 -13.82
CA ALA A 66 7.70 -1.12 -14.19
C ALA A 66 9.03 -0.70 -13.57
N ILE A 67 10.03 -0.43 -14.41
CA ILE A 67 11.38 0.03 -14.03
C ILE A 67 11.32 1.32 -13.21
N THR A 68 10.32 2.15 -13.47
CA THR A 68 10.02 3.38 -12.71
C THR A 68 9.71 3.12 -11.24
N LYS A 69 9.35 1.89 -10.85
CA LYS A 69 8.95 1.51 -9.49
C LYS A 69 9.98 0.61 -8.79
N ILE A 70 10.67 -0.25 -9.54
CA ILE A 70 11.63 -1.22 -9.01
C ILE A 70 12.77 -0.54 -8.24
N ASN A 71 13.23 -1.16 -7.15
CA ASN A 71 14.28 -0.70 -6.24
C ASN A 71 13.98 0.62 -5.50
N LYS A 72 12.71 1.04 -5.45
CA LYS A 72 12.27 2.21 -4.70
C LYS A 72 11.48 1.78 -3.45
N ASP A 73 11.52 2.64 -2.44
CA ASP A 73 10.60 2.53 -1.30
C ASP A 73 9.16 2.61 -1.82
N ILE A 74 8.28 1.76 -1.29
CA ILE A 74 6.88 1.69 -1.70
C ILE A 74 6.19 3.06 -1.55
N ALA A 75 6.53 3.86 -0.53
CA ALA A 75 6.00 5.21 -0.33
C ALA A 75 6.24 6.12 -1.54
N LYS A 76 7.34 5.91 -2.29
CA LYS A 76 7.64 6.66 -3.51
C LYS A 76 7.11 5.96 -4.75
N ALA A 77 7.22 4.62 -4.79
CA ALA A 77 6.88 3.82 -5.96
C ALA A 77 5.38 3.89 -6.32
N ILE A 78 4.49 4.09 -5.34
CA ILE A 78 3.04 4.23 -5.59
C ILE A 78 2.64 5.47 -6.41
N TYR A 79 3.52 6.48 -6.48
CA TYR A 79 3.33 7.71 -7.26
C TYR A 79 4.10 7.71 -8.59
N ALA A 80 4.88 6.66 -8.87
CA ALA A 80 5.61 6.56 -10.11
C ALA A 80 4.69 6.09 -11.25
N GLU A 81 4.89 6.65 -12.45
CA GLU A 81 4.25 6.21 -13.69
C GLU A 81 4.35 4.68 -13.85
N PRO A 82 3.33 4.00 -14.40
CA PRO A 82 2.11 4.56 -15.00
C PRO A 82 0.97 4.86 -14.00
N ASN A 83 1.26 4.94 -12.70
CA ASN A 83 0.21 5.24 -11.73
C ASN A 83 -0.26 6.69 -11.86
N CYS A 84 -1.56 6.87 -12.03
CA CYS A 84 -2.26 8.15 -12.09
C CYS A 84 -3.32 8.29 -10.99
N CYS A 85 -3.26 7.45 -9.96
CA CYS A 85 -4.17 7.45 -8.83
C CYS A 85 -4.25 8.85 -8.21
N GLN A 86 -5.48 9.33 -7.97
CA GLN A 86 -5.71 10.55 -7.23
C GLN A 86 -5.01 10.47 -5.87
N SER A 87 -4.18 11.47 -5.58
CA SER A 87 -3.47 11.52 -4.30
C SER A 87 -4.42 11.94 -3.19
N ILE A 88 -4.65 11.02 -2.24
CA ILE A 88 -5.34 11.27 -0.97
C ILE A 88 -4.35 11.91 0.02
N ILE A 89 -3.10 11.45 -0.04
CA ILE A 89 -1.95 11.98 0.69
C ILE A 89 -0.95 12.50 -0.33
N LYS A 90 -0.40 13.69 -0.10
CA LYS A 90 0.61 14.26 -0.99
C LYS A 90 1.90 13.44 -0.92
N PRO A 91 2.65 13.28 -2.03
CA PRO A 91 3.90 12.51 -2.03
C PRO A 91 4.91 12.94 -0.95
N GLU A 92 4.99 14.23 -0.65
CA GLU A 92 5.86 14.79 0.38
C GLU A 92 5.45 14.44 1.82
N ASP A 93 4.16 14.17 2.04
CA ASP A 93 3.59 13.85 3.35
C ASP A 93 3.55 12.34 3.61
N MET A 94 3.76 11.52 2.58
CA MET A 94 3.78 10.06 2.70
C MET A 94 5.05 9.59 3.42
N PRO A 95 4.95 8.98 4.62
CA PRO A 95 6.13 8.50 5.33
C PRO A 95 6.75 7.30 4.61
N LYS A 96 8.07 7.14 4.76
CA LYS A 96 8.76 5.97 4.24
C LYS A 96 8.16 4.70 4.84
N THR A 97 7.89 3.72 3.98
CA THR A 97 7.42 2.41 4.43
C THR A 97 8.56 1.53 4.93
N GLY A 98 9.78 1.75 4.43
CA GLY A 98 10.93 0.87 4.64
C GLY A 98 10.86 -0.43 3.82
N ALA A 99 9.77 -0.64 3.08
CA ALA A 99 9.57 -1.77 2.20
C ALA A 99 9.92 -1.36 0.76
N ILE A 100 10.51 -2.30 0.01
CA ILE A 100 11.03 -2.07 -1.33
C ILE A 100 10.15 -2.78 -2.37
N CYS A 101 10.02 -2.16 -3.54
CA CYS A 101 9.48 -2.80 -4.73
C CYS A 101 10.57 -3.61 -5.46
N TYR A 102 10.37 -4.91 -5.60
CA TYR A 102 11.26 -5.84 -6.26
C TYR A 102 10.80 -6.13 -7.70
N PRO A 103 11.71 -6.57 -8.58
CA PRO A 103 11.30 -7.04 -9.90
C PRO A 103 10.38 -8.27 -9.77
N GLY A 104 9.18 -8.18 -10.36
CA GLY A 104 8.30 -9.34 -10.55
C GLY A 104 8.69 -10.16 -11.79
N PRO A 105 8.25 -11.42 -11.91
CA PRO A 105 8.42 -12.18 -13.15
C PRO A 105 7.66 -11.50 -14.29
N ILE A 106 8.33 -11.28 -15.42
CA ILE A 106 7.65 -10.87 -16.65
C ILE A 106 6.86 -12.08 -17.14
N SER A 107 5.54 -11.95 -17.18
CA SER A 107 4.58 -12.99 -17.58
C SER A 107 3.41 -12.32 -18.31
N ASP A 108 2.29 -13.00 -18.44
CA ASP A 108 1.09 -12.55 -19.17
C ASP A 108 0.41 -11.29 -18.58
N GLY A 109 0.81 -10.84 -17.38
CA GLY A 109 0.32 -9.61 -16.76
C GLY A 109 0.96 -8.31 -17.27
N CYS A 110 1.94 -8.38 -18.19
CA CYS A 110 2.64 -7.21 -18.71
C CYS A 110 2.09 -6.80 -20.08
N TYR A 111 1.79 -5.51 -20.28
CA TYR A 111 1.46 -4.98 -21.60
C TYR A 111 2.75 -4.78 -22.41
N GLU A 112 2.79 -5.28 -23.65
CA GLU A 112 3.97 -5.45 -24.51
C GLU A 112 4.61 -4.16 -25.06
N ASN A 113 4.44 -3.00 -24.40
CA ASN A 113 4.97 -1.71 -24.85
C ASN A 113 6.10 -1.12 -23.99
N ASP A 114 6.57 -1.85 -22.99
CA ASP A 114 7.83 -1.50 -22.32
C ASP A 114 8.98 -1.92 -23.23
N ASN A 115 9.33 -1.03 -24.16
CA ASN A 115 10.53 -1.12 -24.98
C ASN A 115 11.75 -1.30 -24.07
N LEU A 116 12.16 -2.56 -23.90
CA LEU A 116 13.52 -2.93 -23.55
C LEU A 116 14.38 -2.66 -24.80
N SER A 117 14.75 -1.40 -24.99
CA SER A 117 15.88 -0.97 -25.83
C SER A 117 16.88 -0.16 -25.04
#